data_AF-A0A327NQ03-F1
#
_entry.id   AF-A0A327NQ03-F1
#
_cell.length_a   1.000
_cell.length_b   1.000
_cell.length_c   1.000
_cell.angle_alpha   90.00
_cell.angle_beta   90.00
_cell.angle_gamma   90.00
#
_symmetry.space_group_name_H-M   'P 1'
#
loop_
_entity.id
_entity.type
_entity.pdbx_description
1 polymer ?
#
loop_
_entity_poly.entity_id
_entity_poly.type
_entity_poly.pdbx_seq_one_letter_code
_entity_poly.pdbx_strand_id
1 'polypeptide(L)'
;MYLVDAIRAAMFAVAGAVYRTIPKLSDYAQDMIARAEQAFNRAKVTTSNFTYFETTCDDQDIRAGDADKPAEIQRQSAVVAAIYLFEATGKAEYKAFVESQYGQIQPIANEWWGPYTMHVHTALLRYAANPAATPAVAARIRTLKSQQNGVLSINDYTAKTDLYRAFMADAQYHWGSNQVRGNAGVANLDFVNFNLNPASKALYREVAAEYLHWFHGVNAQGKVMLSNMGAYGAENSQNEIYHTWFQHGTDWDNALTSPKGPAPGYVPGGPNNMDQYDGTEGYIRNEPLQKRYKDWNTGFPENSWILTEVAIYNQAPYISLLSRLMIPTSDPTDTEPPTVPTNLVASDLSPYSVKLTWTGSTDNRGVTAYEVYQNDTKIAETPETYLNVITLSPSTSYTFTVKAVDFSANRSTASNAVAVNTPRLVQTISSSMATH
;
A
#
# COMPACT_ATOMS: atom_id res chain seq x y z
N MET A 1 -33.23 7.63 12.58
CA MET A 1 -31.86 7.62 12.01
C MET A 1 -30.87 8.22 13.01
N TYR A 2 -30.63 7.49 14.10
CA TYR A 2 -29.83 7.91 15.27
C TYR A 2 -28.41 7.32 15.28
N LEU A 3 -28.21 6.23 14.54
CA LEU A 3 -27.07 5.34 14.63
C LEU A 3 -25.78 5.87 13.95
N VAL A 4 -25.91 6.86 13.07
CA VAL A 4 -24.81 7.32 12.21
C VAL A 4 -24.09 8.56 12.77
N ASP A 5 -24.58 9.17 13.85
CA ASP A 5 -24.07 10.48 14.26
C ASP A 5 -22.65 10.43 14.84
N ALA A 6 -22.34 9.42 15.66
CA ALA A 6 -20.97 9.22 16.17
C ALA A 6 -19.98 8.85 15.06
N ILE A 7 -20.40 8.02 14.11
CA ILE A 7 -19.59 7.62 12.94
C ILE A 7 -19.35 8.83 12.03
N ARG A 8 -20.39 9.62 11.74
CA ARG A 8 -20.28 10.88 10.98
C ARG A 8 -19.35 11.86 11.66
N ALA A 9 -19.50 12.05 12.97
CA ALA A 9 -18.61 12.89 13.74
C ALA A 9 -17.15 12.44 13.58
N ALA A 10 -16.89 11.14 13.66
CA ALA A 10 -15.56 10.58 13.46
C ALA A 10 -15.02 10.85 12.04
N MET A 11 -15.82 10.56 11.01
CA MET A 11 -15.42 10.77 9.62
C MET A 11 -15.09 12.25 9.33
N PHE A 12 -15.96 13.17 9.75
CA PHE A 12 -15.74 14.60 9.56
C PHE A 12 -14.57 15.12 10.41
N ALA A 13 -14.40 14.64 11.64
CA ALA A 13 -13.29 15.05 12.50
C ALA A 13 -11.95 14.61 11.93
N VAL A 14 -11.86 13.36 11.45
CA VAL A 14 -10.66 12.84 10.76
C VAL A 14 -10.35 13.68 9.53
N ALA A 15 -11.36 13.92 8.66
CA ALA A 15 -11.20 14.71 7.46
C ALA A 15 -10.72 16.14 7.79
N GLY A 16 -11.34 16.80 8.76
CA GLY A 16 -10.94 18.13 9.22
C GLY A 16 -9.51 18.18 9.77
N ALA A 17 -9.14 17.21 10.60
CA ALA A 17 -7.79 17.13 11.18
C ALA A 17 -6.70 16.83 10.15
N VAL A 18 -7.02 16.10 9.07
CA VAL A 18 -6.10 15.84 7.95
C VAL A 18 -6.06 17.03 6.99
N TYR A 19 -7.20 17.51 6.48
CA TYR A 19 -7.22 18.55 5.45
C TYR A 19 -6.67 19.89 5.94
N ARG A 20 -6.71 20.18 7.25
CA ARG A 20 -6.08 21.40 7.79
C ARG A 20 -4.55 21.44 7.61
N THR A 21 -3.90 20.29 7.38
CA THR A 21 -2.45 20.23 7.12
C THR A 21 -2.11 20.57 5.67
N ILE A 22 -3.13 20.69 4.80
CA ILE A 22 -2.99 21.03 3.39
C ILE A 22 -3.49 22.48 3.22
N PRO A 23 -2.61 23.48 3.02
CA PRO A 23 -3.00 24.90 3.05
C PRO A 23 -4.15 25.26 2.09
N LYS A 24 -4.22 24.62 0.91
CA LYS A 24 -5.27 24.85 -0.09
C LYS A 24 -6.66 24.32 0.33
N LEU A 25 -6.73 23.52 1.39
CA LEU A 25 -7.96 22.89 1.89
C LEU A 25 -8.37 23.45 3.26
N SER A 26 -7.80 24.58 3.72
CA SER A 26 -8.08 25.16 5.03
C SER A 26 -9.57 25.38 5.28
N ASP A 27 -10.27 25.96 4.31
CA ASP A 27 -11.68 26.34 4.45
C ASP A 27 -12.56 25.09 4.47
N TYR A 28 -12.22 24.10 3.63
CA TYR A 28 -12.89 22.81 3.64
C TYR A 28 -12.65 22.06 4.95
N ALA A 29 -11.44 22.12 5.49
CA ALA A 29 -11.13 21.54 6.80
C ALA A 29 -11.95 22.18 7.92
N GLN A 30 -12.14 23.50 7.89
CA GLN A 30 -13.00 24.21 8.86
C GLN A 30 -14.47 23.79 8.75
N ASP A 31 -15.01 23.65 7.54
CA ASP A 31 -16.38 23.12 7.33
C ASP A 31 -16.51 21.68 7.86
N MET A 32 -15.53 20.81 7.60
CA MET A 32 -15.52 19.45 8.14
C MET A 32 -15.47 19.45 9.67
N ILE A 33 -14.64 20.28 10.29
CA ILE A 33 -14.59 20.41 11.76
C ILE A 33 -15.95 20.87 12.31
N ALA A 34 -16.57 21.89 11.71
CA ALA A 34 -17.88 22.38 12.15
C ALA A 34 -18.97 21.30 12.07
N ARG A 35 -19.00 20.52 10.97
CA ARG A 35 -19.91 19.37 10.81
C ARG A 35 -19.64 18.28 11.84
N ALA A 36 -18.37 18.02 12.15
CA ALA A 36 -17.99 17.06 13.18
C ALA A 36 -18.50 17.46 14.56
N GLU A 37 -18.37 18.74 14.94
CA GLU A 37 -18.88 19.25 16.22
C GLU A 37 -20.42 19.14 16.30
N GLN A 38 -21.12 19.49 15.21
CA GLN A 38 -22.58 19.34 15.13
C GLN A 38 -23.01 17.87 15.26
N ALA A 39 -22.35 16.96 14.53
CA ALA A 39 -22.64 15.54 14.60
C ALA A 39 -22.33 14.95 15.97
N PHE A 40 -21.23 15.37 16.61
CA PHE A 40 -20.87 14.93 17.96
C PHE A 40 -21.88 15.40 19.01
N ASN A 41 -22.32 16.66 18.93
CA ASN A 41 -23.35 17.20 19.81
C ASN A 41 -24.70 16.52 19.62
N ARG A 42 -25.05 16.20 18.36
CA ARG A 42 -26.25 15.41 18.07
C ARG A 42 -26.12 14.00 18.65
N ALA A 43 -24.99 13.33 18.45
CA ALA A 43 -24.71 12.01 19.03
C ALA A 43 -24.85 12.03 20.55
N LYS A 44 -24.35 13.07 21.23
CA LYS A 44 -24.50 13.25 22.67
C LYS A 44 -25.97 13.29 23.10
N VAL A 45 -26.83 13.98 22.36
CA VAL A 45 -28.28 14.04 22.67
C VAL A 45 -28.95 12.68 22.40
N THR A 46 -28.67 12.07 21.25
CA THR A 46 -29.37 10.86 20.80
C THR A 46 -28.95 9.60 21.55
N THR A 47 -27.81 9.65 22.23
CA THR A 47 -27.26 8.54 23.03
C THR A 47 -27.38 8.76 24.55
N SER A 48 -28.20 9.73 24.97
CA SER A 48 -28.34 10.12 26.38
C SER A 48 -26.99 10.36 27.06
N ASN A 49 -26.17 11.22 26.44
CA ASN A 49 -24.77 11.48 26.81
C ASN A 49 -23.87 10.24 26.73
N PHE A 50 -23.97 9.46 25.65
CA PHE A 50 -23.16 8.25 25.41
C PHE A 50 -23.33 7.16 26.48
N THR A 51 -24.48 7.14 27.16
CA THR A 51 -24.84 6.12 28.15
C THR A 51 -25.73 5.03 27.56
N TYR A 52 -26.47 5.35 26.50
CA TYR A 52 -27.36 4.44 25.81
C TYR A 52 -27.14 4.54 24.30
N PHE A 53 -26.99 3.41 23.62
CA PHE A 53 -26.88 3.35 22.17
C PHE A 53 -28.00 2.47 21.65
N GLU A 54 -28.82 3.01 20.76
CA GLU A 54 -29.77 2.20 19.99
C GLU A 54 -28.99 1.23 19.10
N THR A 55 -29.38 -0.04 19.05
CA THR A 55 -28.66 -1.09 18.29
C THR A 55 -29.57 -1.84 17.32
N THR A 56 -30.87 -1.54 17.31
CA THR A 56 -31.89 -2.17 16.48
C THR A 56 -32.70 -1.08 15.79
N CYS A 57 -32.04 -0.31 14.93
CA CYS A 57 -32.65 0.79 14.20
C CYS A 57 -32.98 0.46 12.75
N ASP A 58 -32.48 -0.66 12.23
CA ASP A 58 -32.84 -1.20 10.93
C ASP A 58 -34.12 -2.03 11.04
N ASP A 59 -35.19 -1.54 10.40
CA ASP A 59 -36.46 -2.25 10.26
C ASP A 59 -36.46 -3.20 9.06
N GLN A 60 -35.32 -3.34 8.37
CA GLN A 60 -35.09 -4.12 7.15
C GLN A 60 -35.94 -3.68 5.95
N ASP A 61 -36.58 -2.51 6.01
CA ASP A 61 -37.34 -1.96 4.87
C ASP A 61 -36.36 -1.62 3.71
N ILE A 62 -35.16 -1.14 4.05
CA ILE A 62 -34.08 -0.93 3.09
C ILE A 62 -33.12 -2.12 3.14
N ARG A 63 -33.18 -3.00 2.13
CA ARG A 63 -32.31 -4.20 2.02
C ARG A 63 -30.88 -3.92 1.54
N ALA A 64 -30.36 -2.72 1.75
CA ALA A 64 -29.05 -2.28 1.27
C ALA A 64 -28.11 -1.99 2.44
N GLY A 65 -27.39 -3.04 2.87
CA GLY A 65 -26.41 -2.99 3.95
C GLY A 65 -27.04 -2.99 5.35
N ASP A 66 -26.37 -3.65 6.30
CA ASP A 66 -26.79 -3.63 7.70
C ASP A 66 -26.45 -2.27 8.31
N ALA A 67 -27.49 -1.47 8.50
CA ALA A 67 -27.35 -0.17 9.14
C ALA A 67 -26.94 -0.36 10.60
N ASP A 68 -27.39 -1.40 11.30
CA ASP A 68 -27.18 -1.60 12.73
C ASP A 68 -25.70 -1.75 13.10
N LYS A 69 -25.34 -1.16 14.24
CA LYS A 69 -23.99 -1.19 14.78
C LYS A 69 -24.06 -1.47 16.26
N PRO A 70 -23.26 -2.42 16.78
CA PRO A 70 -23.16 -2.65 18.21
C PRO A 70 -22.81 -1.37 18.96
N ALA A 71 -23.33 -1.22 20.18
CA ALA A 71 -23.06 -0.09 21.06
C ALA A 71 -21.55 0.17 21.22
N GLU A 72 -20.75 -0.90 21.20
CA GLU A 72 -19.30 -0.83 21.25
C GLU A 72 -18.69 -0.04 20.07
N ILE A 73 -19.10 -0.33 18.83
CA ILE A 73 -18.60 0.33 17.62
C ILE A 73 -19.00 1.81 17.61
N GLN A 74 -20.21 2.11 18.10
CA GLN A 74 -20.68 3.48 18.23
C GLN A 74 -19.87 4.26 19.29
N ARG A 75 -19.56 3.63 20.44
CA ARG A 75 -18.71 4.21 21.48
C ARG A 75 -17.27 4.44 20.99
N GLN A 76 -16.69 3.47 20.28
CA GLN A 76 -15.39 3.61 19.63
C GLN A 76 -15.38 4.81 18.68
N SER A 77 -16.42 4.94 17.84
CA SER A 77 -16.55 6.07 16.90
C SER A 77 -16.65 7.41 17.63
N ALA A 78 -17.39 7.49 18.73
CA ALA A 78 -17.48 8.71 19.54
C ALA A 78 -16.10 9.11 20.12
N VAL A 79 -15.33 8.15 20.64
CA VAL A 79 -13.98 8.42 21.15
C VAL A 79 -13.04 8.86 20.03
N VAL A 80 -13.08 8.20 18.87
CA VAL A 80 -12.32 8.60 17.69
C VAL A 80 -12.66 10.04 17.29
N ALA A 81 -13.95 10.38 17.20
CA ALA A 81 -14.40 11.74 16.90
C ALA A 81 -13.84 12.75 17.89
N ALA A 82 -13.94 12.48 19.20
CA ALA A 82 -13.44 13.37 20.24
C ALA A 82 -11.91 13.54 20.19
N ILE A 83 -11.15 12.48 19.88
CA ILE A 83 -9.69 12.59 19.70
C ILE A 83 -9.35 13.57 18.59
N TYR A 84 -9.96 13.39 17.41
CA TYR A 84 -9.66 14.24 16.25
C TYR A 84 -10.21 15.66 16.42
N LEU A 85 -11.37 15.83 17.09
CA LEU A 85 -11.88 17.15 17.46
C LEU A 85 -10.98 17.85 18.49
N PHE A 86 -10.48 17.14 19.49
CA PHE A 86 -9.49 17.69 20.43
C PHE A 86 -8.22 18.11 19.71
N GLU A 87 -7.70 17.27 18.81
CA GLU A 87 -6.52 17.59 18.02
C GLU A 87 -6.76 18.80 17.10
N ALA A 88 -7.95 18.91 16.51
CA ALA A 88 -8.34 19.97 15.59
C ALA A 88 -8.52 21.32 16.29
N THR A 89 -9.13 21.32 17.48
CA THR A 89 -9.68 22.53 18.12
C THR A 89 -9.01 22.91 19.44
N GLY A 90 -8.32 21.97 20.09
CA GLY A 90 -7.77 22.15 21.44
C GLY A 90 -8.82 22.25 22.56
N LYS A 91 -10.12 22.08 22.28
CA LYS A 91 -11.19 22.24 23.27
C LYS A 91 -11.12 21.17 24.36
N ALA A 92 -11.16 21.61 25.62
CA ALA A 92 -10.99 20.77 26.79
C ALA A 92 -12.12 19.74 26.98
N GLU A 93 -13.33 20.01 26.48
CA GLU A 93 -14.47 19.09 26.58
C GLU A 93 -14.24 17.78 25.84
N TYR A 94 -13.59 17.82 24.66
CA TYR A 94 -13.26 16.63 23.90
C TYR A 94 -12.15 15.83 24.57
N LYS A 95 -11.14 16.51 25.13
CA LYS A 95 -10.12 15.87 25.97
C LYS A 95 -10.76 15.14 27.15
N ALA A 96 -11.61 15.82 27.92
CA ALA A 96 -12.29 15.24 29.08
C ALA A 96 -13.15 14.02 28.67
N PHE A 97 -13.85 14.10 27.53
CA PHE A 97 -14.61 12.97 27.00
C PHE A 97 -13.71 11.78 26.70
N VAL A 98 -12.62 11.98 25.94
CA VAL A 98 -11.65 10.91 25.64
C VAL A 98 -11.15 10.26 26.92
N GLU A 99 -10.72 11.05 27.90
CA GLU A 99 -10.15 10.53 29.14
C GLU A 99 -11.15 9.75 30.00
N SER A 100 -12.44 10.08 29.91
CA SER A 100 -13.51 9.33 30.58
C SER A 100 -13.90 8.02 29.87
N GLN A 101 -13.71 7.93 28.56
CA GLN A 101 -14.24 6.83 27.74
C GLN A 101 -13.17 5.89 27.18
N TYR A 102 -11.92 6.33 26.99
CA TYR A 102 -10.90 5.55 26.27
C TYR A 102 -10.64 4.17 26.90
N GLY A 103 -10.78 4.06 28.22
CA GLY A 103 -10.61 2.79 28.95
C GLY A 103 -11.71 1.76 28.69
N GLN A 104 -12.85 2.18 28.13
CA GLN A 104 -14.05 1.35 27.92
C GLN A 104 -14.16 0.82 26.49
N ILE A 105 -13.25 1.20 25.60
CA ILE A 105 -13.27 0.79 24.20
C ILE A 105 -12.11 -0.14 23.88
N GLN A 106 -12.30 -1.06 22.93
CA GLN A 106 -11.18 -1.77 22.34
C GLN A 106 -10.26 -0.78 21.59
N PRO A 107 -8.94 -1.03 21.57
CA PRO A 107 -8.24 -2.18 22.15
C PRO A 107 -7.85 -2.01 23.63
N ILE A 108 -8.25 -0.94 24.31
CA ILE A 108 -7.84 -0.68 25.70
C ILE A 108 -8.58 -1.60 26.68
N ALA A 109 -9.89 -1.80 26.47
CA ALA A 109 -10.74 -2.57 27.38
C ALA A 109 -10.40 -4.07 27.43
N ASN A 110 -9.91 -4.64 26.32
CA ASN A 110 -9.54 -6.05 26.20
C ASN A 110 -8.03 -6.28 26.02
N GLU A 111 -7.24 -5.20 26.04
CA GLU A 111 -5.78 -5.20 25.86
C GLU A 111 -5.31 -5.92 24.58
N TRP A 112 -6.16 -5.96 23.55
CA TRP A 112 -5.90 -6.69 22.32
C TRP A 112 -5.97 -5.77 21.09
N TRP A 113 -4.79 -5.48 20.53
CA TRP A 113 -4.63 -4.56 19.39
C TRP A 113 -4.68 -5.29 18.05
N GLY A 114 -5.82 -5.92 17.77
CA GLY A 114 -6.03 -6.70 16.55
C GLY A 114 -6.35 -5.90 15.28
N PRO A 115 -6.38 -6.57 14.12
CA PRO A 115 -6.52 -5.92 12.81
C PRO A 115 -7.91 -5.36 12.49
N TYR A 116 -8.91 -5.48 13.37
CA TYR A 116 -10.28 -5.03 13.11
C TYR A 116 -10.55 -3.58 13.53
N THR A 117 -9.72 -3.02 14.41
CA THR A 117 -9.95 -1.69 15.03
C THR A 117 -8.85 -0.68 14.66
N MET A 118 -8.26 -0.81 13.47
CA MET A 118 -7.14 0.02 13.01
C MET A 118 -7.39 1.54 13.05
N HIS A 119 -8.62 1.96 12.81
CA HIS A 119 -9.01 3.36 12.91
C HIS A 119 -8.95 3.86 14.37
N VAL A 120 -9.30 3.02 15.34
CA VAL A 120 -9.18 3.29 16.78
C VAL A 120 -7.72 3.27 17.22
N HIS A 121 -6.91 2.32 16.73
CA HIS A 121 -5.47 2.27 17.00
C HIS A 121 -4.81 3.59 16.67
N THR A 122 -5.02 4.05 15.43
CA THR A 122 -4.44 5.29 14.92
C THR A 122 -4.88 6.47 15.77
N ALA A 123 -6.18 6.58 16.08
CA ALA A 123 -6.71 7.66 16.90
C ALA A 123 -6.06 7.69 18.29
N LEU A 124 -6.04 6.57 19.02
CA LEU A 124 -5.45 6.49 20.35
C LEU A 124 -3.96 6.87 20.34
N LEU A 125 -3.21 6.41 19.34
CA LEU A 125 -1.79 6.73 19.20
C LEU A 125 -1.55 8.20 18.86
N ARG A 126 -2.43 8.82 18.05
CA ARG A 126 -2.42 10.28 17.83
C ARG A 126 -2.72 11.05 19.11
N TYR A 127 -3.70 10.62 19.90
CA TYR A 127 -3.97 11.20 21.21
C TYR A 127 -2.73 11.12 22.11
N ALA A 128 -2.11 9.95 22.20
CA ALA A 128 -0.90 9.74 22.98
C ALA A 128 0.34 10.48 22.44
N ALA A 129 0.32 10.95 21.20
CA ALA A 129 1.34 11.79 20.58
C ALA A 129 1.06 13.29 20.71
N ASN A 130 -0.16 13.68 21.07
CA ASN A 130 -0.51 15.07 21.26
C ASN A 130 0.12 15.61 22.57
N PRO A 131 0.95 16.66 22.54
CA PRO A 131 1.58 17.23 23.74
C PRO A 131 0.59 17.74 24.80
N ALA A 132 -0.65 18.06 24.41
CA ALA A 132 -1.70 18.54 25.32
C ALA A 132 -2.51 17.41 25.98
N ALA A 133 -2.30 16.15 25.59
CA ALA A 133 -2.92 14.99 26.21
C ALA A 133 -2.43 14.80 27.65
N THR A 134 -3.24 14.21 28.53
CA THR A 134 -2.79 13.91 29.90
C THR A 134 -1.67 12.86 29.87
N PRO A 135 -0.49 13.15 30.47
CA PRO A 135 0.68 12.28 30.35
C PRO A 135 0.44 10.83 30.79
N ALA A 136 -0.31 10.61 31.87
CA ALA A 136 -0.62 9.27 32.36
C ALA A 136 -1.49 8.47 31.37
N VAL A 137 -2.44 9.11 30.70
CA VAL A 137 -3.29 8.47 29.68
C VAL A 137 -2.47 8.14 28.43
N ALA A 138 -1.65 9.10 27.97
CA ALA A 138 -0.75 8.91 26.84
C ALA A 138 0.25 7.76 27.09
N ALA A 139 0.84 7.71 28.28
CA ALA A 139 1.76 6.64 28.68
C ALA A 139 1.06 5.28 28.69
N ARG A 140 -0.14 5.17 29.27
CA ARG A 140 -0.91 3.92 29.29
C ARG A 140 -1.19 3.39 27.88
N ILE A 141 -1.64 4.25 26.97
CA ILE A 141 -1.92 3.86 25.58
C ILE A 141 -0.66 3.30 24.89
N ARG A 142 0.47 4.02 25.03
CA ARG A 142 1.76 3.59 24.43
C ARG A 142 2.25 2.28 25.02
N THR A 143 2.18 2.12 26.34
CA THR A 143 2.59 0.89 27.02
C THR A 143 1.77 -0.29 26.53
N LEU A 144 0.43 -0.18 26.51
CA LEU A 144 -0.43 -1.27 26.04
C LEU A 144 -0.14 -1.67 24.59
N LYS A 145 0.04 -0.72 23.67
CA LYS A 145 0.40 -1.04 22.29
C LYS A 145 1.79 -1.66 22.18
N SER A 146 2.77 -1.20 22.95
CA SER A 146 4.15 -1.72 22.89
C SER A 146 4.27 -3.21 23.24
N GLN A 147 3.30 -3.76 23.96
CA GLN A 147 3.25 -5.16 24.41
C GLN A 147 2.65 -6.13 23.37
N GLN A 148 2.29 -5.65 22.17
CA GLN A 148 1.42 -6.38 21.23
C GLN A 148 2.17 -7.18 20.15
N ASN A 149 3.46 -7.49 20.33
CA ASN A 149 4.25 -8.22 19.32
C ASN A 149 3.61 -9.57 18.90
N GLY A 150 2.92 -10.26 19.80
CA GLY A 150 2.22 -11.51 19.51
C GLY A 150 0.90 -11.36 18.74
N VAL A 151 0.30 -10.17 18.73
CA VAL A 151 -0.94 -9.89 17.99
C VAL A 151 -0.65 -9.41 16.57
N LEU A 152 0.59 -9.00 16.30
CA LEU A 152 1.02 -8.34 15.06
C LEU A 152 1.95 -9.20 14.23
N SER A 153 1.97 -10.51 14.50
CA SER A 153 2.71 -11.51 13.74
C SER A 153 4.22 -11.36 13.72
N ILE A 154 4.80 -10.52 14.59
CA ILE A 154 6.25 -10.44 14.78
C ILE A 154 6.79 -11.76 15.34
N ASN A 155 6.05 -12.35 16.28
CA ASN A 155 6.40 -13.66 16.84
C ASN A 155 6.34 -14.74 15.75
N ASP A 156 5.29 -14.74 14.94
CA ASP A 156 5.08 -15.68 13.84
C ASP A 156 6.15 -15.56 12.76
N TYR A 157 6.47 -14.34 12.36
CA TYR A 157 7.54 -14.04 11.41
C TYR A 157 8.90 -14.54 11.93
N THR A 158 9.23 -14.22 13.18
CA THR A 158 10.51 -14.61 13.81
C THR A 158 10.61 -16.13 13.95
N ALA A 159 9.52 -16.79 14.36
CA ALA A 159 9.43 -18.23 14.49
C ALA A 159 9.26 -18.96 13.15
N LYS A 160 9.07 -18.22 12.05
CA LYS A 160 8.84 -18.75 10.70
C LYS A 160 7.66 -19.72 10.63
N THR A 161 6.58 -19.39 11.34
CA THR A 161 5.36 -20.23 11.41
C THR A 161 4.49 -20.13 10.15
N ASP A 162 4.66 -19.07 9.34
CA ASP A 162 4.02 -18.90 8.03
C ASP A 162 5.08 -18.83 6.92
N LEU A 163 4.99 -19.75 5.96
CA LEU A 163 5.87 -19.81 4.79
C LEU A 163 5.78 -18.54 3.92
N TYR A 164 4.61 -17.89 3.91
CA TYR A 164 4.36 -16.67 3.12
C TYR A 164 4.59 -15.40 3.93
N ARG A 165 5.02 -15.52 5.19
CA ARG A 165 5.49 -14.42 6.06
C ARG A 165 4.45 -13.31 6.32
N ALA A 166 3.18 -13.57 5.98
CA ALA A 166 2.05 -12.67 6.16
C ALA A 166 0.98 -13.37 7.02
N PHE A 167 1.38 -13.80 8.22
CA PHE A 167 0.57 -14.67 9.08
C PHE A 167 -0.83 -14.12 9.32
N MET A 168 -1.79 -15.03 9.36
CA MET A 168 -3.18 -14.74 9.68
C MET A 168 -3.77 -15.97 10.36
N ALA A 169 -4.42 -15.77 11.51
CA ALA A 169 -5.03 -16.85 12.27
C ALA A 169 -6.25 -17.43 11.53
N ASP A 170 -6.54 -18.72 11.74
CA ASP A 170 -7.57 -19.45 11.01
C ASP A 170 -8.96 -18.80 11.08
N ALA A 171 -9.33 -18.23 12.23
CA ALA A 171 -10.60 -17.55 12.42
C ALA A 171 -10.76 -16.26 11.58
N GLN A 172 -9.66 -15.73 11.04
CA GLN A 172 -9.64 -14.50 10.24
C GLN A 172 -9.87 -14.77 8.75
N TYR A 173 -9.96 -16.05 8.33
CA TYR A 173 -10.35 -16.43 6.97
C TYR A 173 -11.88 -16.39 6.84
N HIS A 174 -12.42 -15.19 6.75
CA HIS A 174 -13.84 -14.94 6.46
C HIS A 174 -13.96 -13.96 5.29
N TRP A 175 -15.17 -13.55 4.94
CA TRP A 175 -15.40 -12.59 3.86
C TRP A 175 -14.66 -11.28 4.17
N GLY A 176 -13.77 -10.85 3.26
CA GLY A 176 -12.91 -9.69 3.47
C GLY A 176 -11.60 -10.00 4.20
N SER A 177 -11.12 -11.24 4.21
CA SER A 177 -9.85 -11.61 4.85
C SER A 177 -8.64 -10.80 4.36
N ASN A 178 -8.62 -10.35 3.09
CA ASN A 178 -7.58 -9.45 2.58
C ASN A 178 -7.57 -8.09 3.30
N GLN A 179 -8.73 -7.56 3.73
CA GLN A 179 -8.77 -6.37 4.59
C GLN A 179 -8.04 -6.65 5.91
N VAL A 180 -8.36 -7.78 6.56
CA VAL A 180 -7.80 -8.18 7.85
C VAL A 180 -6.29 -8.33 7.75
N ARG A 181 -5.83 -9.00 6.69
CA ARG A 181 -4.40 -9.21 6.41
C ARG A 181 -3.68 -7.89 6.15
N GLY A 182 -4.23 -7.01 5.32
CA GLY A 182 -3.66 -5.68 5.10
C GLY A 182 -3.59 -4.86 6.40
N ASN A 183 -4.63 -4.91 7.22
CA ASN A 183 -4.67 -4.24 8.52
C ASN A 183 -3.59 -4.75 9.49
N ALA A 184 -3.29 -6.05 9.51
CA ALA A 184 -2.20 -6.60 10.32
C ALA A 184 -0.83 -6.02 9.90
N GLY A 185 -0.60 -5.87 8.60
CA GLY A 185 0.58 -5.15 8.09
C GLY A 185 0.59 -3.67 8.51
N VAL A 186 -0.53 -2.96 8.38
CA VAL A 186 -0.64 -1.55 8.80
C VAL A 186 -0.38 -1.39 10.30
N ALA A 187 -0.83 -2.34 11.12
CA ALA A 187 -0.64 -2.32 12.57
C ALA A 187 0.83 -2.43 13.00
N ASN A 188 1.69 -3.06 12.18
CA ASN A 188 3.14 -3.04 12.37
C ASN A 188 3.71 -1.64 12.08
N LEU A 189 3.21 -0.94 11.06
CA LEU A 189 3.64 0.42 10.76
C LEU A 189 3.29 1.45 11.84
N ASP A 190 2.31 1.17 12.72
CA ASP A 190 2.06 2.00 13.91
C ASP A 190 3.32 2.12 14.80
N PHE A 191 4.09 1.04 14.96
CA PHE A 191 5.30 1.04 15.80
C PHE A 191 6.38 1.92 15.21
N VAL A 192 6.47 1.95 13.88
CA VAL A 192 7.40 2.78 13.12
C VAL A 192 6.98 4.24 13.22
N ASN A 193 5.71 4.54 12.96
CA ASN A 193 5.19 5.91 12.85
C ASN A 193 5.10 6.63 14.20
N PHE A 194 4.76 5.91 15.26
CA PHE A 194 4.63 6.47 16.61
C PHE A 194 5.83 6.20 17.53
N ASN A 195 6.89 5.61 16.97
CA ASN A 195 8.16 5.32 17.64
C ASN A 195 7.99 4.54 18.95
N LEU A 196 7.20 3.46 18.91
CA LEU A 196 6.77 2.73 20.12
C LEU A 196 7.83 1.74 20.64
N ASN A 197 8.61 1.15 19.73
CA ASN A 197 9.75 0.31 20.07
C ASN A 197 10.88 0.57 19.06
N PRO A 198 11.72 1.60 19.32
CA PRO A 198 12.72 2.06 18.36
C PRO A 198 13.76 0.99 17.98
N ALA A 199 14.11 0.11 18.92
CA ALA A 199 15.11 -0.95 18.72
C ALA A 199 14.68 -1.98 17.67
N SER A 200 13.38 -2.20 17.50
CA SER A 200 12.82 -3.15 16.53
C SER A 200 12.16 -2.46 15.32
N LYS A 201 12.38 -1.15 15.13
CA LYS A 201 11.76 -0.36 14.05
C LYS A 201 11.96 -0.98 12.66
N ALA A 202 13.15 -1.47 12.36
CA ALA A 202 13.45 -2.12 11.08
C ALA A 202 12.62 -3.40 10.88
N LEU A 203 12.54 -4.24 11.92
CA LEU A 203 11.76 -5.47 11.89
C LEU A 203 10.26 -5.21 11.66
N TYR A 204 9.65 -4.22 12.32
CA TYR A 204 8.25 -3.88 12.07
C TYR A 204 8.01 -3.43 10.62
N ARG A 205 8.96 -2.69 10.04
CA ARG A 205 8.87 -2.28 8.63
C ARG A 205 8.99 -3.47 7.69
N GLU A 206 9.92 -4.39 7.98
CA GLU A 206 10.11 -5.63 7.22
C GLU A 206 8.86 -6.51 7.26
N VAL A 207 8.31 -6.79 8.44
CA VAL A 207 7.07 -7.56 8.58
C VAL A 207 5.91 -6.90 7.84
N ALA A 208 5.76 -5.57 7.94
CA ALA A 208 4.74 -4.86 7.15
C ALA A 208 4.92 -5.03 5.63
N ALA A 209 6.17 -5.12 5.14
CA ALA A 209 6.46 -5.36 3.73
C ALA A 209 6.04 -6.77 3.27
N GLU A 210 6.16 -7.78 4.12
CA GLU A 210 5.68 -9.14 3.79
C GLU A 210 4.16 -9.18 3.60
N TYR A 211 3.41 -8.43 4.40
CA TYR A 211 1.98 -8.25 4.18
C TYR A 211 1.67 -7.54 2.86
N LEU A 212 2.52 -6.61 2.39
CA LEU A 212 2.38 -6.02 1.06
C LEU A 212 2.71 -7.04 -0.04
N HIS A 213 3.76 -7.84 0.13
CA HIS A 213 4.15 -8.90 -0.79
C HIS A 213 3.07 -9.98 -0.98
N TRP A 214 2.27 -10.26 0.05
CA TRP A 214 1.07 -11.11 -0.08
C TRP A 214 0.15 -10.63 -1.20
N PHE A 215 -0.14 -9.32 -1.27
CA PHE A 215 -0.98 -8.75 -2.32
C PHE A 215 -0.33 -8.81 -3.69
N HIS A 216 0.99 -8.92 -3.75
CA HIS A 216 1.78 -8.98 -4.97
C HIS A 216 2.23 -10.40 -5.34
N GLY A 217 1.56 -11.43 -4.82
CA GLY A 217 1.71 -12.82 -5.27
C GLY A 217 2.57 -13.70 -4.38
N VAL A 218 3.13 -13.20 -3.27
CA VAL A 218 3.78 -14.04 -2.26
C VAL A 218 2.72 -14.67 -1.35
N ASN A 219 1.99 -15.63 -1.91
CA ASN A 219 0.90 -16.33 -1.25
C ASN A 219 0.74 -17.76 -1.80
N ALA A 220 -0.11 -18.55 -1.15
CA ALA A 220 -0.30 -19.97 -1.49
C ALA A 220 -0.85 -20.25 -2.89
N GLN A 221 -1.29 -19.23 -3.61
CA GLN A 221 -1.80 -19.32 -4.97
C GLN A 221 -0.81 -18.76 -6.01
N GLY A 222 0.27 -18.10 -5.58
CA GLY A 222 1.16 -17.36 -6.48
C GLY A 222 0.43 -16.27 -7.28
N LYS A 223 -0.66 -15.71 -6.72
CA LYS A 223 -1.59 -14.84 -7.43
C LYS A 223 -1.57 -13.42 -6.86
N VAL A 224 -1.38 -12.42 -7.69
CA VAL A 224 -1.48 -11.01 -7.31
C VAL A 224 -2.94 -10.72 -6.94
N MET A 225 -3.18 -10.28 -5.71
CA MET A 225 -4.51 -9.98 -5.15
C MET A 225 -4.99 -8.58 -5.56
N LEU A 226 -4.84 -8.27 -6.85
CA LEU A 226 -5.25 -7.04 -7.50
C LEU A 226 -5.86 -7.40 -8.85
N SER A 227 -6.97 -6.77 -9.21
CA SER A 227 -7.63 -6.97 -10.52
C SER A 227 -6.79 -6.45 -11.67
N ASN A 228 -6.82 -7.17 -12.81
CA ASN A 228 -6.38 -6.72 -14.14
C ASN A 228 -5.03 -5.97 -14.15
N MET A 229 -4.01 -6.51 -13.47
CA MET A 229 -2.70 -5.86 -13.35
C MET A 229 -1.69 -6.30 -14.42
N GLY A 230 -2.10 -7.12 -15.41
CA GLY A 230 -1.21 -7.67 -16.43
C GLY A 230 -0.44 -6.60 -17.23
N ALA A 231 -1.14 -5.54 -17.65
CA ALA A 231 -0.52 -4.41 -18.35
C ALA A 231 0.50 -3.63 -17.50
N TYR A 232 0.52 -3.85 -16.19
CA TYR A 232 1.42 -3.22 -15.22
C TYR A 232 2.47 -4.19 -14.67
N GLY A 233 2.68 -5.34 -15.34
CA GLY A 233 3.74 -6.29 -15.01
C GLY A 233 3.36 -7.41 -14.04
N ALA A 234 2.08 -7.53 -13.65
CA ALA A 234 1.63 -8.67 -12.86
C ALA A 234 1.37 -9.89 -13.74
N GLU A 235 2.22 -10.91 -13.66
CA GLU A 235 2.10 -12.13 -14.47
C GLU A 235 0.85 -12.97 -14.16
N ASN A 236 0.38 -12.96 -12.91
CA ASN A 236 -0.79 -13.74 -12.46
C ASN A 236 -1.70 -12.89 -11.56
N SER A 237 -2.38 -11.90 -12.13
CA SER A 237 -3.37 -11.07 -11.43
C SER A 237 -4.76 -11.73 -11.34
N GLN A 238 -5.68 -11.09 -10.62
CA GLN A 238 -7.09 -11.46 -10.66
C GLN A 238 -7.65 -11.04 -12.01
N ASN A 239 -8.25 -11.98 -12.74
CA ASN A 239 -8.85 -11.68 -14.04
C ASN A 239 -10.28 -11.18 -13.89
N GLU A 240 -10.95 -11.60 -12.83
CA GLU A 240 -12.36 -11.34 -12.56
C GLU A 240 -12.54 -10.81 -11.13
N ILE A 241 -13.54 -9.94 -10.95
CA ILE A 241 -13.95 -9.43 -9.64
C ILE A 241 -15.47 -9.32 -9.59
N TYR A 242 -16.06 -9.62 -8.44
CA TYR A 242 -17.47 -9.36 -8.25
C TYR A 242 -17.72 -7.88 -8.03
N HIS A 243 -18.38 -7.24 -9.01
CA HIS A 243 -18.78 -5.84 -8.94
C HIS A 243 -19.90 -5.52 -9.93
N THR A 244 -20.88 -4.70 -9.53
CA THR A 244 -22.06 -4.40 -10.37
C THR A 244 -21.75 -3.60 -11.64
N TRP A 245 -20.59 -2.95 -11.74
CA TRP A 245 -20.13 -2.30 -12.98
C TRP A 245 -19.34 -3.23 -13.90
N PHE A 246 -18.84 -4.35 -13.38
CA PHE A 246 -18.00 -5.32 -14.09
C PHE A 246 -18.70 -6.68 -14.10
N GLN A 247 -19.99 -6.71 -14.44
CA GLN A 247 -20.80 -7.91 -14.31
C GLN A 247 -20.37 -9.02 -15.27
N HIS A 248 -20.71 -10.25 -14.90
CA HIS A 248 -20.53 -11.44 -15.73
C HIS A 248 -21.06 -11.26 -17.16
N GLY A 249 -20.30 -11.68 -18.16
CA GLY A 249 -20.68 -11.63 -19.57
C GLY A 249 -20.64 -10.24 -20.21
N THR A 250 -20.13 -9.22 -19.50
CA THR A 250 -19.93 -7.87 -20.07
C THR A 250 -18.54 -7.70 -20.69
N ASP A 251 -18.35 -6.61 -21.42
CA ASP A 251 -17.03 -6.21 -21.94
C ASP A 251 -15.96 -6.01 -20.84
N TRP A 252 -16.39 -5.86 -19.59
CA TRP A 252 -15.55 -5.59 -18.44
C TRP A 252 -15.41 -6.77 -17.48
N ASP A 253 -15.90 -7.96 -17.87
CA ASP A 253 -15.97 -9.13 -16.98
C ASP A 253 -14.59 -9.72 -16.67
N ASN A 254 -13.85 -10.12 -17.70
CA ASN A 254 -12.61 -10.87 -17.55
C ASN A 254 -11.44 -10.17 -18.25
N ALA A 255 -10.32 -10.01 -17.54
CA ALA A 255 -9.12 -9.31 -18.01
C ALA A 255 -8.45 -9.93 -19.25
N LEU A 256 -8.67 -11.21 -19.52
CA LEU A 256 -8.04 -11.95 -20.61
C LEU A 256 -8.96 -12.15 -21.81
N THR A 257 -10.25 -12.35 -21.56
CA THR A 257 -11.21 -12.77 -22.60
C THR A 257 -12.20 -11.68 -22.99
N SER A 258 -12.46 -10.70 -22.13
CA SER A 258 -13.35 -9.59 -22.45
C SER A 258 -12.59 -8.45 -23.14
N PRO A 259 -13.23 -7.69 -24.06
CA PRO A 259 -12.60 -6.59 -24.77
C PRO A 259 -11.93 -5.50 -23.91
N LYS A 260 -12.38 -5.31 -22.67
CA LYS A 260 -11.88 -4.25 -21.77
C LYS A 260 -11.36 -4.78 -20.44
N GLY A 261 -11.95 -5.87 -19.91
CA GLY A 261 -11.63 -6.42 -18.60
C GLY A 261 -12.05 -5.50 -17.44
N PRO A 262 -12.01 -5.96 -16.18
CA PRO A 262 -12.40 -5.13 -15.05
C PRO A 262 -11.38 -4.02 -14.79
N ALA A 263 -11.74 -2.99 -14.03
CA ALA A 263 -10.79 -1.93 -13.70
C ALA A 263 -9.56 -2.50 -12.94
N PRO A 264 -8.34 -2.02 -13.22
CA PRO A 264 -7.13 -2.54 -12.59
C PRO A 264 -6.96 -2.07 -11.14
N GLY A 265 -6.28 -2.88 -10.32
CA GLY A 265 -5.79 -2.48 -9.00
C GLY A 265 -6.77 -2.61 -7.83
N TYR A 266 -7.95 -3.21 -8.03
CA TYR A 266 -8.90 -3.45 -6.96
C TYR A 266 -8.52 -4.68 -6.15
N VAL A 267 -8.59 -4.56 -4.82
CA VAL A 267 -8.36 -5.65 -3.87
C VAL A 267 -9.66 -6.43 -3.61
N PRO A 268 -9.73 -7.72 -3.97
CA PRO A 268 -10.89 -8.57 -3.67
C PRO A 268 -10.91 -8.98 -2.19
N GLY A 269 -12.04 -9.55 -1.75
CA GLY A 269 -12.25 -10.05 -0.39
C GLY A 269 -11.18 -11.04 0.08
N GLY A 270 -10.68 -11.90 -0.80
CA GLY A 270 -9.57 -12.82 -0.53
C GLY A 270 -10.01 -14.19 0.00
N PRO A 271 -9.06 -15.05 0.41
CA PRO A 271 -9.36 -16.41 0.83
C PRO A 271 -10.32 -16.50 2.03
N ASN A 272 -11.26 -17.44 2.00
CA ASN A 272 -12.35 -17.52 2.97
C ASN A 272 -12.51 -18.97 3.47
N ASN A 273 -12.96 -19.17 4.71
CA ASN A 273 -13.27 -20.50 5.23
C ASN A 273 -14.42 -21.20 4.47
N MET A 274 -15.22 -20.45 3.71
CA MET A 274 -16.37 -20.92 2.93
C MET A 274 -17.54 -21.44 3.78
N ASP A 275 -17.63 -21.10 5.06
CA ASP A 275 -18.71 -21.61 5.93
C ASP A 275 -20.08 -21.06 5.53
N GLN A 276 -20.11 -19.85 4.98
CA GLN A 276 -21.32 -19.16 4.50
C GLN A 276 -21.63 -19.43 3.01
N TYR A 277 -20.84 -20.27 2.35
CA TYR A 277 -20.98 -20.55 0.92
C TYR A 277 -21.91 -21.74 0.64
N ASP A 278 -22.95 -21.49 -0.16
CA ASP A 278 -24.02 -22.42 -0.53
C ASP A 278 -24.12 -22.70 -2.05
N GLY A 279 -23.19 -22.17 -2.85
CA GLY A 279 -23.10 -22.40 -4.29
C GLY A 279 -22.49 -23.76 -4.66
N THR A 280 -22.19 -23.95 -5.95
CA THR A 280 -21.78 -25.26 -6.49
C THR A 280 -20.29 -25.57 -6.33
N GLU A 281 -19.45 -24.58 -6.05
CA GLU A 281 -17.99 -24.67 -5.88
C GLU A 281 -17.60 -25.11 -4.46
N GLY A 282 -18.42 -25.95 -3.82
CA GLY A 282 -18.22 -26.40 -2.44
C GLY A 282 -16.92 -27.18 -2.23
N TYR A 283 -16.28 -27.67 -3.31
CA TYR A 283 -14.97 -28.34 -3.23
C TYR A 283 -13.88 -27.43 -2.65
N ILE A 284 -14.02 -26.11 -2.80
CA ILE A 284 -13.05 -25.12 -2.28
C ILE A 284 -12.91 -25.27 -0.75
N ARG A 285 -13.95 -25.71 -0.04
CA ARG A 285 -13.90 -25.96 1.41
C ARG A 285 -12.89 -27.05 1.81
N ASN A 286 -12.52 -27.94 0.89
CA ASN A 286 -11.54 -29.00 1.12
C ASN A 286 -10.09 -28.53 0.94
N GLU A 287 -9.88 -27.36 0.35
CA GLU A 287 -8.54 -26.78 0.22
C GLU A 287 -8.03 -26.25 1.57
N PRO A 288 -6.70 -26.17 1.78
CA PRO A 288 -6.12 -25.41 2.87
C PRO A 288 -6.60 -23.95 2.85
N LEU A 289 -6.80 -23.33 4.02
CA LEU A 289 -7.43 -21.99 4.15
C LEU A 289 -6.85 -20.92 3.21
N GLN A 290 -5.52 -20.85 3.06
CA GLN A 290 -4.87 -19.88 2.16
C GLN A 290 -5.15 -20.11 0.66
N LYS A 291 -5.57 -21.33 0.30
CA LYS A 291 -5.93 -21.73 -1.06
C LYS A 291 -7.45 -21.70 -1.31
N ARG A 292 -8.26 -21.40 -0.30
CA ARG A 292 -9.73 -21.32 -0.44
C ARG A 292 -10.14 -20.03 -1.16
N TYR A 293 -9.82 -19.96 -2.44
CA TYR A 293 -10.09 -18.83 -3.30
C TYR A 293 -10.12 -19.34 -4.74
N LYS A 294 -11.06 -18.85 -5.54
CA LYS A 294 -11.03 -18.98 -6.99
C LYS A 294 -11.38 -17.61 -7.57
N ASP A 295 -10.79 -17.35 -8.72
CA ASP A 295 -10.89 -16.10 -9.47
C ASP A 295 -12.10 -16.26 -10.41
N TRP A 296 -13.27 -15.76 -9.99
CA TRP A 296 -14.50 -15.84 -10.78
C TRP A 296 -15.50 -14.73 -10.42
N ASN A 297 -16.38 -14.40 -11.37
CA ASN A 297 -17.38 -13.34 -11.23
C ASN A 297 -18.78 -13.83 -11.59
N THR A 298 -19.39 -14.61 -10.69
CA THR A 298 -20.76 -15.11 -10.87
C THR A 298 -21.65 -14.65 -9.71
N GLY A 299 -22.85 -14.18 -10.05
CA GLY A 299 -23.89 -13.84 -9.07
C GLY A 299 -24.61 -15.09 -8.53
N PHE A 300 -25.82 -14.90 -8.01
CA PHE A 300 -26.66 -16.01 -7.52
C PHE A 300 -26.94 -17.06 -8.62
N PRO A 301 -26.90 -18.37 -8.33
CA PRO A 301 -26.70 -19.00 -7.00
C PRO A 301 -25.23 -19.27 -6.64
N GLU A 302 -24.30 -18.84 -7.48
CA GLU A 302 -22.89 -19.19 -7.36
C GLU A 302 -22.10 -18.23 -6.45
N ASN A 303 -22.65 -17.05 -6.16
CA ASN A 303 -22.28 -16.23 -4.99
C ASN A 303 -20.78 -15.92 -4.86
N SER A 304 -20.11 -15.57 -5.98
CA SER A 304 -18.65 -15.29 -6.04
C SER A 304 -18.17 -14.20 -5.08
N TRP A 305 -19.07 -13.30 -4.70
CA TRP A 305 -18.80 -12.15 -3.83
C TRP A 305 -18.10 -12.51 -2.52
N ILE A 306 -18.32 -13.73 -2.01
CA ILE A 306 -17.71 -14.20 -0.77
C ILE A 306 -16.17 -14.26 -0.84
N LEU A 307 -15.61 -14.28 -2.05
CA LEU A 307 -14.17 -14.30 -2.35
C LEU A 307 -13.72 -13.08 -3.15
N THR A 308 -14.43 -12.77 -4.25
CA THR A 308 -13.95 -11.82 -5.28
C THR A 308 -14.58 -10.44 -5.20
N GLU A 309 -15.46 -10.17 -4.24
CA GLU A 309 -16.04 -8.84 -4.07
C GLU A 309 -14.98 -7.83 -3.65
N VAL A 310 -14.98 -6.70 -4.36
CA VAL A 310 -14.10 -5.58 -4.06
C VAL A 310 -14.83 -4.58 -3.17
N ALA A 311 -14.10 -3.98 -2.24
CA ALA A 311 -14.66 -2.97 -1.36
C ALA A 311 -13.63 -1.91 -1.01
N ILE A 312 -14.11 -0.69 -0.76
CA ILE A 312 -13.25 0.43 -0.33
C ILE A 312 -12.46 0.10 0.94
N TYR A 313 -13.04 -0.71 1.83
CA TYR A 313 -12.40 -1.12 3.07
C TYR A 313 -11.39 -2.27 2.87
N ASN A 314 -11.50 -3.06 1.79
CA ASN A 314 -10.44 -3.98 1.37
C ASN A 314 -9.26 -3.21 0.76
N GLN A 315 -9.57 -2.16 -0.02
CA GLN A 315 -8.58 -1.32 -0.69
C GLN A 315 -7.76 -0.47 0.28
N ALA A 316 -8.41 0.11 1.31
CA ALA A 316 -7.80 1.06 2.23
C ALA A 316 -6.49 0.56 2.90
N PRO A 317 -6.42 -0.63 3.51
CA PRO A 317 -5.18 -1.10 4.11
C PRO A 317 -4.07 -1.37 3.07
N TYR A 318 -4.41 -1.84 1.87
CA TYR A 318 -3.43 -2.03 0.81
C TYR A 318 -2.79 -0.70 0.40
N ILE A 319 -3.59 0.34 0.15
CA ILE A 319 -3.08 1.68 -0.18
C ILE A 319 -2.27 2.27 0.98
N SER A 320 -2.70 2.02 2.21
CA SER A 320 -1.99 2.43 3.43
C SER A 320 -0.61 1.77 3.55
N LEU A 321 -0.51 0.48 3.26
CA LEU A 321 0.78 -0.24 3.20
C LEU A 321 1.64 0.32 2.07
N LEU A 322 1.10 0.33 0.86
CA LEU A 322 1.82 0.76 -0.35
C LEU A 322 2.41 2.16 -0.17
N SER A 323 1.60 3.15 0.23
CA SER A 323 2.06 4.53 0.41
C SER A 323 3.17 4.73 1.47
N ARG A 324 3.29 3.82 2.45
CA ARG A 324 4.27 3.93 3.55
C ARG A 324 5.50 3.05 3.35
N LEU A 325 5.39 2.05 2.48
CA LEU A 325 6.44 1.08 2.20
C LEU A 325 7.12 1.33 0.86
N MET A 326 6.42 1.95 -0.09
CA MET A 326 7.07 2.46 -1.30
C MET A 326 8.19 3.40 -0.89
N ILE A 327 9.38 3.09 -1.40
CA ILE A 327 10.44 4.07 -1.49
C ILE A 327 9.89 5.16 -2.43
N PRO A 328 9.90 6.45 -2.05
CA PRO A 328 9.56 7.52 -2.97
C PRO A 328 10.29 7.30 -4.31
N THR A 329 9.71 7.62 -5.45
CA THR A 329 10.46 7.53 -6.73
C THR A 329 11.30 8.79 -7.00
N SER A 330 11.30 9.72 -6.05
CA SER A 330 12.08 10.95 -6.00
C SER A 330 11.93 11.59 -4.61
N ASP A 331 12.93 12.36 -4.18
CA ASP A 331 12.78 13.30 -3.08
C ASP A 331 12.50 14.69 -3.68
N PRO A 332 11.27 15.24 -3.56
CA PRO A 332 10.94 16.52 -4.18
C PRO A 332 11.70 17.71 -3.58
N THR A 333 12.42 17.52 -2.47
CA THR A 333 13.26 18.55 -1.85
C THR A 333 14.72 18.52 -2.31
N ASP A 334 15.11 17.47 -3.02
CA ASP A 334 16.46 17.28 -3.49
C ASP A 334 16.64 17.89 -4.88
N THR A 335 17.52 18.88 -4.94
CA THR A 335 17.80 19.69 -6.13
C THR A 335 19.27 19.64 -6.53
N GLU A 336 20.07 18.84 -5.82
CA GLU A 336 21.50 18.72 -6.05
C GLU A 336 21.74 17.60 -7.08
N PRO A 337 22.36 17.87 -8.24
CA PRO A 337 22.66 16.81 -9.20
C PRO A 337 23.87 15.97 -8.73
N PRO A 338 23.97 14.69 -9.18
CA PRO A 338 25.15 13.89 -8.94
C PRO A 338 26.45 14.55 -9.40
N THR A 339 27.57 14.09 -8.84
CA THR A 339 28.89 14.40 -9.37
C THR A 339 29.05 13.86 -10.79
N VAL A 340 29.96 14.46 -11.56
CA VAL A 340 30.21 14.08 -12.96
C VAL A 340 30.85 12.68 -13.02
N PRO A 341 30.34 11.74 -13.83
CA PRO A 341 31.05 10.50 -14.09
C PRO A 341 32.43 10.80 -14.69
N THR A 342 33.48 10.16 -14.19
CA THR A 342 34.85 10.41 -14.64
C THR A 342 35.45 9.19 -15.31
N ASN A 343 36.59 9.35 -15.98
CA ASN A 343 37.33 8.24 -16.60
C ASN A 343 36.49 7.40 -17.57
N LEU A 344 35.61 8.04 -18.36
CA LEU A 344 34.94 7.33 -19.46
C LEU A 344 36.02 6.89 -20.45
N VAL A 345 36.06 5.59 -20.74
CA VAL A 345 36.98 4.97 -21.69
C VAL A 345 36.24 3.95 -22.56
N ALA A 346 36.75 3.74 -23.77
CA ALA A 346 36.27 2.72 -24.70
C ALA A 346 37.29 1.58 -24.84
N SER A 347 36.80 0.34 -24.84
CA SER A 347 37.56 -0.87 -25.09
C SER A 347 36.78 -1.83 -26.00
N ASP A 348 37.41 -2.95 -26.38
CA ASP A 348 36.76 -4.03 -27.13
C ASP A 348 36.05 -3.57 -28.41
N LEU A 349 36.67 -2.60 -29.11
CA LEU A 349 36.12 -1.99 -30.32
C LEU A 349 36.12 -2.99 -31.48
N SER A 350 34.95 -3.20 -32.07
CA SER A 350 34.74 -4.00 -33.27
C SER A 350 34.06 -3.18 -34.36
N PRO A 351 33.88 -3.71 -35.59
CA PRO A 351 33.11 -3.03 -36.62
C PRO A 351 31.66 -2.69 -36.22
N TYR A 352 31.10 -3.36 -35.19
CA TYR A 352 29.69 -3.23 -34.79
C TYR A 352 29.49 -2.91 -33.31
N SER A 353 30.55 -2.91 -32.51
CA SER A 353 30.41 -2.78 -31.05
C SER A 353 31.56 -2.04 -30.39
N VAL A 354 31.28 -1.51 -29.19
CA VAL A 354 32.28 -0.97 -28.28
C VAL A 354 31.83 -1.20 -26.84
N LYS A 355 32.78 -1.49 -25.95
CA LYS A 355 32.54 -1.50 -24.50
C LYS A 355 32.94 -0.15 -23.93
N LEU A 356 32.04 0.47 -23.18
CA LEU A 356 32.27 1.71 -22.45
C LEU A 356 32.34 1.39 -20.96
N THR A 357 33.31 1.96 -20.25
CA THR A 357 33.42 1.89 -18.79
C THR A 357 33.77 3.26 -18.23
N TRP A 358 33.28 3.59 -17.04
CA TRP A 358 33.56 4.86 -16.36
C TRP A 358 33.66 4.66 -14.84
N THR A 359 34.16 5.67 -14.15
CA THR A 359 34.12 5.76 -12.68
C THR A 359 32.79 6.35 -12.24
N GLY A 360 32.16 5.69 -11.26
CA GLY A 360 30.84 6.08 -10.76
C GLY A 360 30.81 7.44 -10.06
N SER A 361 29.64 8.05 -10.09
CA SER A 361 29.31 9.30 -9.43
C SER A 361 28.85 9.07 -7.99
N THR A 362 28.80 10.16 -7.23
CA THR A 362 28.23 10.24 -5.88
C THR A 362 27.16 11.32 -5.86
N ASP A 363 26.21 11.17 -4.95
CA ASP A 363 25.12 12.14 -4.77
C ASP A 363 24.65 12.11 -3.30
N ASN A 364 23.99 13.18 -2.85
CA ASN A 364 23.49 13.31 -1.47
C ASN A 364 22.30 12.37 -1.17
N ARG A 365 21.55 11.93 -2.18
CA ARG A 365 20.45 10.95 -2.13
C ARG A 365 20.74 9.67 -2.90
N GLY A 366 21.83 9.65 -3.65
CA GLY A 366 22.38 8.46 -4.28
C GLY A 366 22.07 8.42 -5.78
N VAL A 367 23.02 7.84 -6.53
CA VAL A 367 22.93 7.68 -7.97
C VAL A 367 22.13 6.42 -8.29
N THR A 368 21.11 6.57 -9.13
CA THR A 368 20.23 5.45 -9.53
C THR A 368 20.59 4.89 -10.90
N ALA A 369 21.09 5.73 -11.80
CA ALA A 369 21.41 5.32 -13.16
C ALA A 369 22.45 6.21 -13.84
N TYR A 370 22.92 5.76 -14.99
CA TYR A 370 23.76 6.49 -15.93
C TYR A 370 23.10 6.50 -17.31
N GLU A 371 22.89 7.69 -17.87
CA GLU A 371 22.44 7.89 -19.24
C GLU A 371 23.66 7.92 -20.17
N VAL A 372 23.68 7.05 -21.18
CA VAL A 372 24.77 6.97 -22.17
C VAL A 372 24.31 7.61 -23.47
N TYR A 373 25.11 8.54 -23.97
CA TYR A 373 24.84 9.29 -25.18
C TYR A 373 25.82 8.91 -26.29
N GLN A 374 25.31 8.76 -27.51
CA GLN A 374 26.06 8.58 -28.74
C GLN A 374 25.73 9.75 -29.67
N ASN A 375 26.74 10.54 -30.05
CA ASN A 375 26.56 11.74 -30.87
C ASN A 375 25.41 12.63 -30.36
N ASP A 376 25.45 12.94 -29.06
CA ASP A 376 24.46 13.73 -28.31
C ASP A 376 23.05 13.14 -28.20
N THR A 377 22.81 11.94 -28.74
CA THR A 377 21.54 11.21 -28.60
C THR A 377 21.65 10.16 -27.49
N LYS A 378 20.73 10.18 -26.52
CA LYS A 378 20.66 9.12 -25.49
C LYS A 378 20.34 7.79 -26.16
N ILE A 379 21.21 6.80 -25.97
CA ILE A 379 21.05 5.45 -26.54
C ILE A 379 20.70 4.40 -25.48
N ALA A 380 21.00 4.65 -24.21
CA ALA A 380 20.76 3.71 -23.13
C ALA A 380 20.72 4.40 -21.76
N GLU A 381 20.22 3.66 -20.78
CA GLU A 381 20.30 3.95 -19.36
C GLU A 381 20.65 2.66 -18.62
N THR A 382 21.54 2.74 -17.63
CA THR A 382 22.00 1.57 -16.88
C THR A 382 22.38 1.94 -15.45
N PRO A 383 22.11 1.11 -14.43
CA PRO A 383 22.62 1.34 -13.07
C PRO A 383 24.13 1.03 -12.96
N GLU A 384 24.66 0.29 -13.93
CA GLU A 384 26.05 -0.14 -13.95
C GLU A 384 27.01 0.98 -14.37
N THR A 385 28.29 0.83 -14.06
CA THR A 385 29.36 1.75 -14.52
C THR A 385 30.01 1.32 -15.85
N TYR A 386 29.26 0.55 -16.64
CA TYR A 386 29.67 0.11 -17.98
C TYR A 386 28.47 -0.10 -18.91
N LEU A 387 28.72 -0.07 -20.22
CA LEU A 387 27.75 -0.41 -21.25
C LEU A 387 28.43 -1.07 -22.47
N ASN A 388 27.84 -2.13 -23.01
CA ASN A 388 28.23 -2.67 -24.31
C ASN A 388 27.28 -2.13 -25.39
N VAL A 389 27.79 -1.29 -26.29
CA VAL A 389 27.03 -0.82 -27.45
C VAL A 389 27.28 -1.80 -28.59
N ILE A 390 26.22 -2.34 -29.20
CA ILE A 390 26.30 -3.41 -30.23
C ILE A 390 25.58 -3.05 -31.53
N THR A 391 25.24 -1.77 -31.70
CA THR A 391 24.43 -1.23 -32.81
C THR A 391 25.24 -0.31 -33.72
N LEU A 392 26.58 -0.40 -33.69
CA LEU A 392 27.45 0.46 -34.49
C LEU A 392 27.55 -0.02 -35.94
N SER A 393 27.99 0.86 -36.82
CA SER A 393 28.31 0.56 -38.22
C SER A 393 29.83 0.59 -38.44
N PRO A 394 30.39 -0.24 -39.34
CA PRO A 394 31.82 -0.24 -39.65
C PRO A 394 32.29 1.08 -40.26
N SER A 395 33.57 1.41 -40.10
CA SER A 395 34.20 2.62 -40.67
C SER A 395 33.45 3.92 -40.34
N THR A 396 32.85 3.99 -39.14
CA THR A 396 32.02 5.10 -38.69
C THR A 396 32.59 5.67 -37.40
N SER A 397 32.66 7.00 -37.32
CA SER A 397 33.09 7.70 -36.12
C SER A 397 31.91 7.96 -35.19
N TYR A 398 32.11 7.71 -33.90
CA TYR A 398 31.14 7.93 -32.84
C TYR A 398 31.80 8.66 -31.67
N THR A 399 31.04 9.55 -31.03
CA THR A 399 31.43 10.18 -29.77
C THR A 399 30.47 9.74 -28.67
N PHE A 400 31.02 9.30 -27.54
CA PHE A 400 30.26 8.88 -26.38
C PHE A 400 30.49 9.80 -25.17
N THR A 401 29.41 10.07 -24.44
CA THR A 401 29.43 10.73 -23.13
C THR A 401 28.45 10.03 -22.20
N VAL A 402 28.64 10.22 -20.88
CA VAL A 402 27.77 9.64 -19.85
C VAL A 402 27.36 10.72 -18.87
N LYS A 403 26.09 10.71 -18.45
CA LYS A 403 25.57 11.52 -17.34
C LYS A 403 25.07 10.59 -16.23
N ALA A 404 25.27 10.98 -14.97
CA ALA A 404 24.66 10.31 -13.84
C ALA A 404 23.28 10.90 -13.55
N VAL A 405 22.38 10.05 -13.06
CA VAL A 405 21.02 10.40 -12.63
C VAL A 405 20.85 9.97 -11.19
N ASP A 406 20.38 10.88 -10.33
CA ASP A 406 20.09 10.56 -8.94
C ASP A 406 18.69 9.96 -8.75
N PHE A 407 18.34 9.77 -7.49
CA PHE A 407 17.02 9.34 -7.05
C PHE A 407 15.90 10.33 -7.39
N SER A 408 16.20 11.63 -7.50
CA SER A 408 15.26 12.73 -7.74
C SER A 408 15.17 13.13 -9.22
N ALA A 409 15.81 12.35 -10.10
CA ALA A 409 15.96 12.58 -11.53
C ALA A 409 16.76 13.85 -11.90
N ASN A 410 17.57 14.40 -10.98
CA ASN A 410 18.58 15.39 -11.35
C ASN A 410 19.70 14.71 -12.16
N ARG A 411 20.30 15.47 -13.08
CA ARG A 411 21.34 14.98 -14.00
C ARG A 411 22.62 15.73 -13.76
N SER A 412 23.73 15.00 -13.70
CA SER A 412 25.05 15.62 -13.73
C SER A 412 25.36 16.23 -15.09
N THR A 413 26.40 17.06 -15.16
CA THR A 413 27.00 17.40 -16.45
C THR A 413 27.61 16.15 -17.10
N ALA A 414 27.78 16.16 -18.42
CA ALA A 414 28.39 15.04 -19.12
C ALA A 414 29.85 14.79 -18.66
N SER A 415 30.24 13.52 -18.68
CA SER A 415 31.62 13.06 -18.53
C SER A 415 32.56 13.65 -19.57
N ASN A 416 33.85 13.30 -19.51
CA ASN A 416 34.72 13.43 -20.67
C ASN A 416 34.12 12.70 -21.88
N ALA A 417 34.33 13.25 -23.08
CA ALA A 417 33.91 12.61 -24.32
C ALA A 417 34.96 11.59 -24.77
N VAL A 418 34.51 10.45 -25.31
CA VAL A 418 35.37 9.45 -25.94
C VAL A 418 34.95 9.29 -27.40
N ALA A 419 35.87 9.60 -28.31
CA ALA A 419 35.70 9.36 -29.74
C ALA A 419 36.28 7.99 -30.12
N VAL A 420 35.53 7.21 -30.89
CA VAL A 420 35.98 5.95 -31.49
C VAL A 420 35.68 5.96 -32.98
N ASN A 421 36.53 5.28 -33.75
CA ASN A 421 36.27 5.02 -35.17
C ASN A 421 36.24 3.52 -35.38
N THR A 422 35.06 2.97 -35.70
CA THR A 422 34.90 1.53 -35.85
C THR A 422 35.76 1.02 -37.01
N PRO A 423 36.46 -0.11 -36.84
CA PRO A 423 37.22 -0.72 -37.93
C PRO A 423 36.32 -1.02 -39.14
N ARG A 424 36.94 -1.11 -40.32
CA ARG A 424 36.27 -1.66 -41.50
C ARG A 424 35.94 -3.13 -41.26
N LEU A 425 34.82 -3.59 -41.81
CA LEU A 425 34.53 -5.01 -41.90
C LEU A 425 35.59 -5.71 -42.77
N VAL A 426 36.37 -6.61 -42.16
CA VAL A 426 37.28 -7.49 -42.90
C VAL A 426 36.47 -8.69 -43.38
N GLN A 427 36.11 -8.72 -44.65
CA GLN A 427 35.62 -9.94 -45.29
C GLN A 427 36.81 -10.82 -45.65
N THR A 428 36.99 -11.94 -44.94
CA THR A 428 37.91 -12.99 -45.37
C THR A 428 37.25 -13.72 -46.55
N ILE A 429 37.68 -13.43 -47.78
CA ILE A 429 37.29 -14.22 -48.95
C ILE A 429 38.12 -15.51 -48.89
N SER A 430 37.51 -16.64 -48.52
CA SER A 430 38.07 -17.96 -48.78
C SER A 430 38.01 -18.23 -50.28
N SER A 431 39.12 -18.05 -50.99
CA SER A 431 39.22 -18.46 -52.39
C SER A 431 39.24 -19.99 -52.47
N SER A 432 38.12 -20.62 -52.83
CA SER A 432 38.16 -21.96 -53.40
C SER A 432 38.60 -21.86 -54.86
N MET A 433 39.86 -22.22 -55.14
CA MET A 433 40.25 -22.52 -56.51
C MET A 433 39.53 -23.81 -56.93
N ALA A 434 38.55 -23.70 -57.81
CA ALA A 434 38.09 -24.83 -58.61
C ALA A 434 39.06 -24.97 -59.79
N THR A 435 39.90 -26.00 -59.77
CA THR A 435 40.63 -26.47 -60.95
C THR A 435 39.69 -27.28 -61.84
N HIS A 436 39.73 -26.96 -63.14
CA HIS A 436 39.08 -27.67 -64.24
C HIS A 436 39.56 -29.12 -64.41
#